data_AF-A0A176RSP8-F1
#
_entry.id   AF-A0A176RSP8-F1
#
_cell.length_a   1.000
_cell.length_b   1.000
_cell.length_c   1.000
_cell.angle_alpha   90.00
_cell.angle_beta   90.00
_cell.angle_gamma   90.00
#
_symmetry.space_group_name_H-M   'P 1'
#
loop_
_entity.id
_entity.type
_entity.pdbx_description
1 polymer ?
#
loop_
_entity_poly.entity_id
_entity_poly.type
_entity_poly.pdbx_seq_one_letter_code
_entity_poly.pdbx_strand_id
1 'polypeptide(L)'
;MLASPLTALLNTPAAEQQSAIIALVYQLIEHSASRRWLQLNLAQPTVDPIIRHWRQDLLAQLRRTEGDKETAFVLDVYEAMAIHYSEEAFDQVRLARSVLVDPIAAADEQRLQNALSVANWWKPLWELRRSQNEALRKRIYLGYQYLEGLELYTLALSDWVLDIIGQELFSPPSLNIKRCD
;
A
#
# COMPACT_ATOMS: atom_id res chain seq x y z
N MET A 1 0.64 22.65 15.12
CA MET A 1 0.95 21.84 16.32
C MET A 1 1.76 20.64 15.85
N LEU A 2 2.95 20.42 16.40
CA LEU A 2 3.75 19.23 16.09
C LEU A 2 3.07 18.04 16.78
N ALA A 3 2.55 17.10 15.99
CA ALA A 3 2.00 15.86 16.52
C ALA A 3 3.13 15.02 17.13
N SER A 4 2.80 14.18 18.12
CA SER A 4 3.73 13.16 18.63
C SER A 4 4.25 12.30 17.47
N PRO A 5 5.52 11.85 17.47
CA PRO A 5 6.07 10.99 16.42
C PRO A 5 5.21 9.74 16.14
N LEU A 6 4.59 9.15 17.17
CA LEU A 6 3.69 8.01 16.98
C LEU A 6 2.38 8.41 16.31
N THR A 7 1.84 9.59 16.60
CA THR A 7 0.65 10.12 15.93
C THR A 7 0.96 10.47 14.47
N ALA A 8 2.11 11.10 14.22
CA ALA A 8 2.59 11.43 12.90
C ALA A 8 2.81 10.17 12.04
N LEU A 9 3.36 9.11 12.64
CA LEU A 9 3.53 7.80 11.99
C LEU A 9 2.20 7.19 11.53
N LEU A 10 1.14 7.27 12.33
CA LEU A 10 -0.13 6.63 12.02
C LEU A 10 -1.03 7.42 11.06
N ASN A 11 -0.88 8.74 11.06
CA ASN A 11 -1.65 9.65 10.22
C ASN A 11 -0.83 10.05 8.98
N THR A 12 -0.07 11.13 9.08
CA THR A 12 0.87 11.56 8.05
C THR A 12 1.90 12.48 8.71
N PRO A 13 3.20 12.20 8.57
CA PRO A 13 4.23 13.08 9.09
C PRO A 13 4.42 14.31 8.20
N ALA A 14 4.91 15.41 8.79
CA ALA A 14 5.41 16.53 8.00
C ALA A 14 6.60 16.07 7.13
N ALA A 15 6.83 16.71 5.98
CA ALA A 15 7.84 16.28 5.01
C ALA A 15 9.23 16.19 5.64
N GLU A 16 9.59 17.16 6.47
CA GLU A 16 10.86 17.22 7.21
C GLU A 16 11.00 16.13 8.30
N GLN A 17 9.91 15.46 8.67
CA GLN A 17 9.89 14.42 9.70
C GLN A 17 9.93 13.01 9.12
N GLN A 18 9.70 12.83 7.81
CA GLN A 18 9.56 11.50 7.20
C GLN A 18 10.74 10.56 7.49
N SER A 19 11.98 11.04 7.30
CA SER A 19 13.18 10.24 7.56
C SER A 19 13.30 9.80 9.02
N ALA A 20 12.95 10.68 9.96
CA ALA A 20 12.97 10.36 11.39
C ALA A 20 11.90 9.34 11.76
N ILE A 21 10.73 9.42 11.14
CA ILE A 21 9.62 8.49 11.35
C ILE A 21 9.95 7.11 10.77
N ILE A 22 10.57 7.06 9.60
CA ILE A 22 11.06 5.80 9.02
C ILE A 22 12.11 5.16 9.94
N ALA A 23 13.05 5.93 10.49
CA ALA A 23 14.02 5.43 11.47
C ALA A 23 13.35 4.88 12.74
N LEU A 24 12.31 5.56 13.24
CA LEU A 24 11.49 5.09 14.35
C LEU A 24 10.80 3.76 14.02
N VAL A 25 10.27 3.59 12.81
CA VAL A 25 9.65 2.33 12.38
C VAL A 25 10.62 1.16 12.44
N TYR A 26 11.86 1.33 11.95
CA TYR A 26 12.88 0.28 12.08
C TYR A 26 13.13 -0.10 13.55
N GLN A 27 13.17 0.87 14.46
CA GLN A 27 13.31 0.60 15.90
C GLN A 27 12.09 -0.13 16.49
N LEU A 28 10.87 0.25 16.09
CA LEU A 28 9.64 -0.37 16.59
C LEU A 28 9.50 -1.82 16.14
N ILE A 29 9.94 -2.16 14.91
CA ILE A 29 9.86 -3.52 14.36
C ILE A 29 10.75 -4.51 15.12
N GLU A 30 11.84 -4.05 15.74
CA GLU A 30 12.75 -4.90 16.52
C GLU A 30 12.16 -5.39 17.84
N HIS A 31 11.12 -4.74 18.36
CA HIS A 31 10.47 -5.12 19.61
C HIS A 31 9.09 -5.74 19.36
N SER A 32 8.87 -6.97 19.83
CA SER A 32 7.65 -7.74 19.54
C SER A 32 6.34 -6.99 19.87
N ALA A 33 6.27 -6.34 21.03
CA ALA A 33 5.08 -5.58 21.44
C ALA A 33 4.83 -4.36 20.54
N SER A 34 5.87 -3.58 20.26
CA SER A 34 5.81 -2.39 19.40
C SER A 34 5.50 -2.77 17.95
N ARG A 35 6.11 -3.85 17.45
CA ARG A 35 5.83 -4.43 16.13
C ARG A 35 4.37 -4.83 16.01
N ARG A 36 3.83 -5.55 17.00
CA ARG A 36 2.41 -5.97 17.00
C ARG A 36 1.47 -4.79 17.03
N TRP A 37 1.76 -3.78 17.85
CA TRP A 37 0.99 -2.53 17.88
C TRP A 37 1.02 -1.82 16.52
N LEU A 38 2.20 -1.66 15.92
CA LEU A 38 2.35 -0.97 14.64
C LEU A 38 1.65 -1.74 13.50
N GLN A 39 1.77 -3.07 13.50
CA GLN A 39 1.09 -3.96 12.56
C GLN A 39 -0.41 -3.70 12.54
N LEU A 40 -1.05 -3.72 13.72
CA LEU A 40 -2.50 -3.54 13.84
C LEU A 40 -2.96 -2.14 13.39
N ASN A 41 -2.21 -1.10 13.76
CA ASN A 41 -2.58 0.27 13.40
C ASN A 41 -2.39 0.55 11.91
N LEU A 42 -1.34 0.02 11.27
CA LEU A 42 -1.14 0.16 9.83
C LEU A 42 -2.16 -0.66 9.02
N ALA A 43 -2.58 -1.80 9.55
CA ALA A 43 -3.56 -2.69 8.92
C ALA A 43 -5.00 -2.13 8.92
N GLN A 44 -5.31 -1.19 9.81
CA GLN A 44 -6.64 -0.61 9.90
C GLN A 44 -6.97 0.18 8.63
N PRO A 45 -8.09 -0.11 7.94
CA PRO A 45 -8.53 0.67 6.80
C PRO A 45 -8.75 2.14 7.18
N THR A 46 -8.57 3.03 6.21
CA THR A 46 -8.80 4.46 6.37
C THR A 46 -9.57 4.99 5.18
N VAL A 47 -10.47 5.94 5.44
CA VAL A 47 -11.19 6.70 4.42
C VAL A 47 -10.38 7.89 3.91
N ASP A 48 -9.31 8.28 4.62
CA ASP A 48 -8.44 9.40 4.26
C ASP A 48 -7.37 8.94 3.25
N PRO A 49 -7.40 9.45 1.99
CA PRO A 49 -6.44 9.08 0.96
C PRO A 49 -5.00 9.47 1.29
N ILE A 50 -4.78 10.54 2.06
CA ILE A 50 -3.44 11.03 2.42
C ILE A 50 -2.79 10.05 3.39
N ILE A 51 -3.54 9.62 4.42
CA ILE A 51 -3.10 8.59 5.36
C ILE A 51 -2.81 7.28 4.63
N ARG A 52 -3.70 6.87 3.70
CA ARG A 52 -3.52 5.63 2.93
C ARG A 52 -2.26 5.67 2.08
N HIS A 53 -2.01 6.79 1.39
CA HIS A 53 -0.82 6.98 0.57
C HIS A 53 0.46 6.94 1.40
N TRP A 54 0.50 7.66 2.52
CA TRP A 54 1.63 7.62 3.45
C TRP A 54 1.95 6.19 3.92
N ARG A 55 0.92 5.45 4.36
CA ARG A 55 1.11 4.06 4.82
C ARG A 55 1.59 3.15 3.69
N GLN A 56 1.05 3.31 2.49
CA GLN A 56 1.48 2.56 1.32
C GLN A 56 2.96 2.82 0.98
N ASP A 57 3.40 4.07 1.02
CA ASP A 57 4.80 4.44 0.76
C ASP A 57 5.73 3.92 1.84
N LEU A 58 5.30 3.96 3.10
CA LEU A 58 6.04 3.35 4.20
C LEU A 58 6.23 1.84 3.96
N LEU A 59 5.18 1.10 3.61
CA LEU A 59 5.26 -0.34 3.33
C LEU A 59 6.13 -0.64 2.10
N ALA A 60 6.06 0.21 1.06
CA ALA A 60 6.90 0.07 -0.12
C ALA A 60 8.40 0.22 0.22
N GLN A 61 8.75 1.14 1.12
CA GLN A 61 10.14 1.34 1.57
C GLN A 61 10.68 0.21 2.46
N LEU A 62 9.80 -0.43 3.24
CA LEU A 62 10.16 -1.58 4.06
C LEU A 62 10.35 -2.87 3.25
N ARG A 63 9.80 -2.93 2.03
CA ARG A 63 9.87 -4.07 1.11
C ARG A 63 11.24 -4.14 0.42
N ARG A 64 12.30 -4.46 1.15
CA ARG A 64 13.69 -4.44 0.63
C ARG A 64 14.09 -5.74 -0.04
N THR A 65 14.27 -6.80 0.73
CA THR A 65 14.86 -8.08 0.27
C THR A 65 14.10 -9.30 0.77
N GLU A 66 14.21 -10.41 0.05
CA GLU A 66 13.54 -11.65 0.44
C GLU A 66 14.03 -12.17 1.80
N GLY A 67 13.09 -12.41 2.71
CA GLY A 67 13.35 -13.00 4.02
C GLY A 67 13.86 -12.05 5.10
N ASP A 68 13.97 -10.74 4.83
CA ASP A 68 14.27 -9.77 5.88
C ASP A 68 13.06 -9.52 6.80
N LYS A 69 13.33 -8.98 8.00
CA LYS A 69 12.32 -8.79 9.03
C LYS A 69 11.28 -7.75 8.61
N GLU A 70 11.69 -6.78 7.82
CA GLU A 70 10.88 -5.67 7.34
C GLU A 70 9.90 -6.11 6.26
N THR A 71 10.32 -6.95 5.33
CA THR A 71 9.43 -7.61 4.36
C THR A 71 8.48 -8.56 5.07
N ALA A 72 8.97 -9.33 6.05
CA ALA A 72 8.10 -10.14 6.89
C ALA A 72 7.04 -9.28 7.61
N PHE A 73 7.43 -8.11 8.11
CA PHE A 73 6.51 -7.15 8.73
C PHE A 73 5.47 -6.60 7.75
N VAL A 74 5.86 -6.29 6.50
CA VAL A 74 4.91 -5.85 5.46
C VAL A 74 3.83 -6.91 5.25
N LEU A 75 4.22 -8.19 5.12
CA LEU A 75 3.28 -9.30 5.00
C LEU A 75 2.38 -9.42 6.24
N ASP A 76 2.94 -9.25 7.44
CA ASP A 76 2.19 -9.29 8.69
C ASP A 76 1.10 -8.19 8.73
N VAL A 77 1.36 -7.00 8.16
CA VAL A 77 0.35 -5.92 8.07
C VAL A 77 -0.83 -6.35 7.21
N TYR A 78 -0.58 -6.94 6.04
CA TYR A 78 -1.67 -7.45 5.19
C TYR A 78 -2.40 -8.65 5.82
N GLU A 79 -1.69 -9.55 6.50
CA GLU A 79 -2.33 -10.64 7.25
C GLU A 79 -3.20 -10.07 8.38
N ALA A 80 -2.74 -9.06 9.12
CA ALA A 80 -3.56 -8.42 10.15
C ALA A 80 -4.81 -7.76 9.55
N MET A 81 -4.69 -7.12 8.39
CA MET A 81 -5.84 -6.54 7.69
C MET A 81 -6.84 -7.63 7.30
N ALA A 82 -6.37 -8.75 6.74
CA ALA A 82 -7.21 -9.88 6.36
C ALA A 82 -7.89 -10.57 7.56
N ILE A 83 -7.22 -10.62 8.72
CA ILE A 83 -7.78 -11.24 9.93
C ILE A 83 -8.77 -10.30 10.64
N HIS A 84 -8.42 -9.03 10.79
CA HIS A 84 -9.12 -8.11 11.71
C HIS A 84 -10.06 -7.13 11.00
N TYR A 85 -9.82 -6.84 9.72
CA TYR A 85 -10.50 -5.78 8.98
C TYR A 85 -10.95 -6.22 7.59
N SER A 86 -11.18 -7.51 7.37
CA SER A 86 -11.50 -8.05 6.04
C SER A 86 -12.74 -7.39 5.43
N GLU A 87 -13.85 -7.35 6.17
CA GLU A 87 -15.12 -6.78 5.69
C GLU A 87 -14.94 -5.34 5.20
N GLU A 88 -14.39 -4.47 6.05
CA GLU A 88 -14.18 -3.06 5.71
C GLU A 88 -13.17 -2.88 4.55
N ALA A 89 -12.06 -3.63 4.57
CA ALA A 89 -11.05 -3.54 3.51
C ALA A 89 -11.62 -3.97 2.15
N PHE A 90 -12.40 -5.05 2.10
CA PHE A 90 -12.95 -5.56 0.84
C PHE A 90 -14.21 -4.81 0.39
N ASP A 91 -14.95 -4.17 1.30
CA ASP A 91 -15.95 -3.16 0.94
C ASP A 91 -15.29 -1.99 0.19
N GLN A 92 -14.16 -1.48 0.69
CA GLN A 92 -13.41 -0.43 0.00
C GLN A 92 -12.90 -0.89 -1.38
N VAL A 93 -12.41 -2.13 -1.49
CA VAL A 93 -12.00 -2.72 -2.78
C VAL A 93 -13.16 -2.78 -3.77
N ARG A 94 -14.34 -3.23 -3.34
CA ARG A 94 -15.53 -3.33 -4.19
C ARG A 94 -15.99 -1.97 -4.68
N LEU A 95 -16.02 -0.97 -3.79
CA LEU A 95 -16.38 0.40 -4.12
C LEU A 95 -15.39 1.02 -5.10
N ALA A 96 -14.08 0.88 -4.84
CA ALA A 96 -13.05 1.36 -5.74
C ALA A 96 -13.13 0.69 -7.12
N ARG A 97 -13.34 -0.62 -7.17
CA ARG A 97 -13.55 -1.36 -8.42
C ARG A 97 -14.73 -0.80 -9.20
N SER A 98 -15.85 -0.50 -8.54
CA SER A 98 -17.03 0.06 -9.20
C SER A 98 -16.76 1.41 -9.88
N VAL A 99 -15.86 2.23 -9.32
CA VAL A 99 -15.44 3.50 -9.93
C VAL A 99 -14.49 3.24 -11.09
N LEU A 100 -13.50 2.35 -10.91
CA LEU A 100 -12.52 1.99 -11.93
C LEU A 100 -13.06 1.06 -13.04
N VAL A 101 -14.36 0.85 -13.17
CA VAL A 101 -14.92 0.13 -14.33
C VAL A 101 -16.06 0.91 -15.00
N ASP A 102 -16.50 2.00 -14.38
CA ASP A 102 -17.57 2.86 -14.87
C ASP A 102 -16.96 4.21 -15.30
N PRO A 103 -16.90 4.50 -16.61
CA PRO A 103 -16.37 5.77 -17.12
C PRO A 103 -17.11 7.00 -16.57
N ILE A 104 -18.39 6.90 -16.25
CA ILE A 104 -19.17 8.01 -15.70
C ILE A 104 -18.73 8.30 -14.27
N ALA A 105 -18.53 7.24 -13.47
CA ALA A 105 -18.00 7.38 -12.12
C ALA A 105 -16.54 7.86 -12.11
N ALA A 106 -15.72 7.40 -13.07
CA ALA A 106 -14.32 7.79 -13.21
C ALA A 106 -14.12 9.23 -13.69
N ALA A 107 -15.12 9.84 -14.34
CA ALA A 107 -15.08 11.26 -14.72
C ALA A 107 -15.16 12.22 -13.51
N ASP A 108 -15.55 11.74 -12.34
CA ASP A 108 -15.44 12.48 -11.09
C ASP A 108 -14.03 12.29 -10.50
N GLU A 109 -13.21 13.34 -10.61
CA GLU A 109 -11.82 13.36 -10.17
C GLU A 109 -11.66 12.90 -8.71
N GLN A 110 -12.53 13.36 -7.81
CA GLN A 110 -12.41 13.02 -6.39
C GLN A 110 -12.70 11.54 -6.15
N ARG A 111 -13.71 10.99 -6.84
CA ARG A 111 -14.04 9.56 -6.77
C ARG A 111 -12.93 8.71 -7.38
N LEU A 112 -12.38 9.14 -8.51
CA LEU A 112 -11.28 8.47 -9.19
C LEU A 112 -10.02 8.45 -8.28
N GLN A 113 -9.60 9.60 -7.76
CA GLN A 113 -8.43 9.68 -6.87
C GLN A 113 -8.58 8.83 -5.61
N ASN A 114 -9.77 8.78 -5.02
CA ASN A 114 -10.01 7.88 -3.89
C ASN A 114 -9.91 6.40 -4.31
N ALA A 115 -10.51 6.01 -5.45
CA ALA A 115 -10.44 4.65 -5.96
C ALA A 115 -9.00 4.22 -6.29
N LEU A 116 -8.21 5.10 -6.91
CA LEU A 116 -6.79 4.91 -7.17
C LEU A 116 -5.99 4.79 -5.89
N SER A 117 -6.29 5.59 -4.87
CA SER A 117 -5.65 5.47 -3.56
C SER A 117 -5.93 4.10 -2.92
N VAL A 118 -7.16 3.58 -3.00
CA VAL A 118 -7.48 2.20 -2.56
C VAL A 118 -6.72 1.17 -3.39
N ALA A 119 -6.62 1.34 -4.70
CA ALA A 119 -5.87 0.43 -5.57
C ALA A 119 -4.37 0.43 -5.22
N ASN A 120 -3.77 1.61 -5.05
CA ASN A 120 -2.35 1.79 -4.74
C ASN A 120 -1.96 1.18 -3.40
N TRP A 121 -2.86 1.14 -2.41
CA TRP A 121 -2.63 0.42 -1.15
C TRP A 121 -2.09 -0.99 -1.36
N TRP A 122 -2.54 -1.70 -2.42
CA TRP A 122 -2.13 -3.07 -2.72
C TRP A 122 -0.81 -3.21 -3.47
N LYS A 123 -0.19 -2.09 -3.90
CA LYS A 123 1.07 -2.08 -4.66
C LYS A 123 2.21 -2.83 -3.96
N PRO A 124 2.51 -2.60 -2.66
CA PRO A 124 3.59 -3.32 -1.98
C PRO A 124 3.38 -4.85 -2.02
N LEU A 125 2.14 -5.31 -1.83
CA LEU A 125 1.81 -6.74 -1.89
C LEU A 125 1.91 -7.29 -3.32
N TRP A 126 1.50 -6.52 -4.32
CA TRP A 126 1.63 -6.89 -5.72
C TRP A 126 3.10 -7.07 -6.13
N GLU A 127 3.97 -6.14 -5.72
CA GLU A 127 5.41 -6.21 -5.96
C GLU A 127 6.06 -7.40 -5.24
N LEU A 128 5.63 -7.70 -4.00
CA LEU A 128 6.03 -8.90 -3.29
C LEU A 128 5.59 -10.18 -4.00
N ARG A 129 4.36 -10.24 -4.52
CA ARG A 129 3.90 -11.41 -5.28
C ARG A 129 4.76 -11.66 -6.52
N ARG A 130 5.22 -10.59 -7.19
CA ARG A 130 6.09 -10.71 -8.38
C ARG A 130 7.51 -11.15 -8.06
N SER A 131 8.06 -10.68 -6.94
CA SER A 131 9.46 -10.94 -6.59
C SER A 131 9.65 -12.14 -5.64
N GLN A 132 8.63 -12.48 -4.85
CA GLN A 132 8.73 -13.37 -3.68
C GLN A 132 7.44 -14.20 -3.48
N ASN A 133 6.92 -14.81 -4.55
CA ASN A 133 5.66 -15.55 -4.53
C ASN A 133 5.63 -16.69 -3.49
N GLU A 134 6.76 -17.35 -3.24
CA GLU A 134 6.86 -18.43 -2.24
C GLU A 134 6.69 -17.92 -0.80
N ALA A 135 7.21 -16.72 -0.48
CA ALA A 135 7.00 -16.12 0.83
C ALA A 135 5.51 -15.80 1.06
N LEU A 136 4.82 -15.33 0.02
CA LEU A 136 3.38 -15.07 0.04
C LEU A 136 2.56 -16.35 0.22
N ARG A 137 2.91 -17.44 -0.49
CA ARG A 137 2.21 -18.74 -0.39
C ARG A 137 2.26 -19.34 1.02
N LYS A 138 3.30 -19.04 1.79
CA LYS A 138 3.45 -19.52 3.18
C LYS A 138 2.55 -18.75 4.17
N ARG A 139 1.94 -17.64 3.76
CA ARG A 139 1.07 -16.79 4.59
C ARG A 139 -0.37 -17.31 4.58
N ILE A 140 -0.63 -18.32 5.40
CA ILE A 140 -1.93 -19.02 5.45
C ILE A 140 -3.11 -18.09 5.80
N TYR A 141 -2.86 -17.00 6.53
CA TYR A 141 -3.93 -16.10 7.00
C TYR A 141 -4.28 -15.00 6.01
N LEU A 142 -3.49 -14.82 4.95
CA LEU A 142 -3.81 -13.89 3.87
C LEU A 142 -5.04 -14.34 3.05
N GLY A 143 -5.36 -15.64 3.11
CA GLY A 143 -6.48 -16.25 2.38
C GLY A 143 -6.35 -16.12 0.86
N TYR A 144 -7.45 -16.23 0.12
CA TYR A 144 -7.49 -15.91 -1.32
C TYR A 144 -8.06 -14.51 -1.62
N GLN A 145 -8.71 -13.88 -0.64
CA GLN A 145 -9.39 -12.59 -0.83
C GLN A 145 -8.42 -11.47 -1.22
N TYR A 146 -7.16 -11.51 -0.77
CA TYR A 146 -6.14 -10.54 -1.16
C TYR A 146 -5.96 -10.44 -2.69
N LEU A 147 -6.31 -11.49 -3.45
CA LEU A 147 -6.27 -11.48 -4.91
C LEU A 147 -7.17 -10.39 -5.49
N GLU A 148 -8.33 -10.12 -4.87
CA GLU A 148 -9.25 -9.05 -5.31
C GLU A 148 -8.59 -7.67 -5.26
N GLY A 149 -7.76 -7.44 -4.24
CA GLY A 149 -6.96 -6.23 -4.09
C GLY A 149 -5.83 -6.12 -5.12
N LEU A 150 -5.15 -7.23 -5.41
CA LEU A 150 -4.12 -7.27 -6.45
C LEU A 150 -4.69 -7.06 -7.85
N GLU A 151 -5.87 -7.61 -8.12
CA GLU A 151 -6.63 -7.35 -9.34
C GLU A 151 -7.04 -5.88 -9.45
N LEU A 152 -7.51 -5.27 -8.34
CA LEU A 152 -7.84 -3.84 -8.31
C LEU A 152 -6.63 -2.98 -8.67
N TYR A 153 -5.45 -3.27 -8.11
CA TYR A 153 -4.22 -2.56 -8.48
C TYR A 153 -3.87 -2.74 -9.95
N THR A 154 -4.02 -3.96 -10.49
CA THR A 154 -3.75 -4.23 -11.90
C THR A 154 -4.74 -3.49 -12.82
N LEU A 155 -6.01 -3.39 -12.43
CA LEU A 155 -7.02 -2.61 -13.13
C LEU A 155 -6.67 -1.11 -13.16
N ALA A 156 -6.16 -0.57 -12.06
CA ALA A 156 -5.72 0.83 -11.99
C ALA A 156 -4.53 1.15 -12.93
N LEU A 157 -3.79 0.14 -13.38
CA LEU A 157 -2.70 0.28 -14.35
C LEU A 157 -3.15 0.12 -15.81
N SER A 158 -4.43 -0.11 -16.07
CA SER A 158 -4.92 -0.34 -17.43
C SER A 158 -4.92 0.95 -18.27
N ASP A 159 -4.66 0.81 -19.57
CA ASP A 159 -4.47 1.94 -20.49
C ASP A 159 -5.60 2.97 -20.44
N TRP A 160 -6.86 2.54 -20.33
CA TRP A 160 -7.99 3.47 -20.28
C TRP A 160 -8.02 4.30 -18.97
N VAL A 161 -7.57 3.76 -17.83
CA VAL A 161 -7.44 4.52 -16.58
C VAL A 161 -6.31 5.55 -16.73
N LEU A 162 -5.20 5.14 -17.33
CA LEU A 162 -4.06 6.02 -17.59
C LEU A 162 -4.41 7.14 -18.59
N ASP A 163 -5.28 6.86 -19.56
CA ASP A 163 -5.79 7.86 -20.51
C ASP A 163 -6.68 8.92 -19.83
N ILE A 164 -7.42 8.55 -18.78
CA ILE A 164 -8.25 9.48 -17.99
C ILE A 164 -7.37 10.38 -17.09
N ILE A 165 -6.33 9.82 -16.48
CA ILE A 165 -5.45 10.54 -15.55
C ILE A 165 -4.48 11.48 -16.30
N GLY A 166 -4.22 11.21 -17.59
CA GLY A 166 -3.09 11.79 -18.31
C GLY A 166 -1.78 11.10 -17.91
N GLN A 167 -0.93 10.76 -18.88
CA GLN A 167 0.27 9.94 -18.68
C GLN A 167 1.34 10.50 -17.72
N GLU A 168 1.18 11.71 -17.17
CA GLU A 168 2.23 12.39 -16.39
C GLU A 168 2.39 11.92 -14.93
N LEU A 169 1.41 11.22 -14.34
CA LEU A 169 1.47 10.81 -12.93
C LEU A 169 2.06 9.40 -12.69
N PHE A 170 2.25 8.60 -13.75
CA PHE A 170 2.83 7.25 -13.69
C PHE A 170 4.09 7.15 -14.57
N SER A 171 5.12 7.95 -14.29
CA SER A 171 6.46 7.64 -14.80
C SER A 171 7.10 6.54 -13.93
N PRO A 172 7.30 5.31 -14.44
CA PRO A 172 8.21 4.37 -13.77
C PRO A 172 9.64 4.97 -13.79
N PRO A 173 10.47 4.72 -12.77
CA PRO A 173 11.86 5.17 -12.79
C PRO A 173 12.53 4.60 -14.05
N SER A 174 12.97 5.50 -14.92
CA SER A 174 13.61 5.18 -16.18
C SER A 174 14.77 4.23 -15.92
N LEU A 175 14.66 2.99 -16.43
CA LEU A 175 15.80 2.09 -16.55
C LEU A 175 16.80 2.77 -17.50
N ASN A 176 17.81 3.42 -16.91
CA ASN A 176 18.95 3.96 -17.62
C ASN A 176 19.80 2.79 -18.12
N ILE A 177 19.37 2.16 -19.21
CA ILE A 177 20.18 1.21 -19.95
C ILE A 177 21.22 2.05 -20.71
N LYS A 178 22.34 2.32 -20.06
CA LYS A 178 23.58 2.64 -20.76
C LYS A 178 23.87 1.46 -21.69
N ARG A 179 23.64 1.65 -22.99
CA ARG A 179 24.35 0.88 -24.02
C ARG A 179 25.82 1.24 -23.88
N CYS A 180 26.61 0.28 -23.44
CA CYS A 180 28.05 0.30 -23.68
C CYS A 180 28.23 -0.19 -25.12
N ASP A 181 28.62 0.74 -26.00
CA ASP A 181 29.44 0.41 -27.17
C ASP A 181 30.90 0.27 -26.71
#